data_AF-A0A8J3KBX6-F1
#
_entry.id   AF-A0A8J3KBX6-F1
#
_cell.length_a   1.000
_cell.length_b   1.000
_cell.length_c   1.000
_cell.angle_alpha   90.00
_cell.angle_beta   90.00
_cell.angle_gamma   90.00
#
_symmetry.space_group_name_H-M   'P 1'
#
loop_
_entity.id
_entity.type
_entity.pdbx_description
1 polymer ?
#
loop_
_entity_poly.entity_id
_entity_poly.type
_entity_poly.pdbx_seq_one_letter_code
_entity_poly.pdbx_strand_id
1 'polypeptide(L)'
;MVLKGVNRAVLRLRAGVGLIVVSWLPIAQVVIWTSGLSGHAADDTRLWIWSVQWLVGFVGLALAGVAAKAAIKAAGWRKLPRTLWHMFWTGHADAAPLSPMDVPPP
;
A
#
# COMPACT_ATOMS: atom_id res chain seq x y z
N MET A 1 -14.75 10.11 -16.46
CA MET A 1 -13.61 9.13 -16.52
C MET A 1 -12.63 9.29 -15.34
N VAL A 2 -12.41 10.50 -14.83
CA VAL A 2 -11.48 10.85 -13.73
C VAL A 2 -11.75 10.09 -12.41
N LEU A 3 -13.00 9.94 -11.99
CA LEU A 3 -13.39 9.23 -10.75
C LEU A 3 -12.93 7.75 -10.70
N LYS A 4 -12.93 7.05 -11.84
CA LYS A 4 -12.45 5.65 -11.91
C LYS A 4 -10.92 5.53 -11.75
N GLY A 5 -10.18 6.60 -12.02
CA GLY A 5 -8.73 6.66 -11.85
C GLY A 5 -8.33 6.87 -10.39
N VAL A 6 -9.00 7.82 -9.72
CA VAL A 6 -8.79 8.13 -8.29
C VAL A 6 -9.09 6.92 -7.41
N ASN A 7 -10.25 6.27 -7.61
CA ASN A 7 -10.63 5.08 -6.84
C ASN A 7 -9.62 3.93 -6.99
N ARG A 8 -9.04 3.75 -8.18
CA ARG A 8 -8.00 2.73 -8.40
C ARG A 8 -6.69 3.07 -7.70
N ALA A 9 -6.29 4.34 -7.67
CA ALA A 9 -5.09 4.77 -6.96
C ALA A 9 -5.24 4.60 -5.43
N VAL A 10 -6.41 4.94 -4.88
CA VAL A 10 -6.75 4.74 -3.46
C VAL A 10 -6.73 3.26 -3.11
N LEU A 11 -7.34 2.42 -3.96
CA LEU A 11 -7.36 0.98 -3.75
C LEU A 11 -5.95 0.39 -3.76
N ARG A 12 -5.08 0.81 -4.71
CA ARG A 12 -3.67 0.37 -4.76
C ARG A 12 -2.88 0.83 -3.54
N LEU A 13 -3.11 2.05 -3.06
CA LEU A 13 -2.47 2.55 -1.86
C LEU A 13 -2.88 1.73 -0.63
N ARG A 14 -4.18 1.54 -0.42
CA ARG A 14 -4.71 0.78 0.72
C ARG A 14 -4.32 -0.69 0.66
N ALA A 15 -4.43 -1.32 -0.50
CA ALA A 15 -3.97 -2.69 -0.71
C ALA A 15 -2.46 -2.82 -0.49
N GLY A 16 -1.67 -1.88 -1.02
CA GLY A 16 -0.23 -1.87 -0.84
C GLY A 16 0.20 -1.76 0.63
N VAL A 17 -0.35 -0.79 1.35
CA VAL A 17 -0.14 -0.62 2.79
C VAL A 17 -0.62 -1.85 3.57
N GLY A 18 -1.79 -2.39 3.22
CA GLY A 18 -2.34 -3.60 3.85
C GLY A 18 -1.42 -4.81 3.69
N LEU A 19 -0.88 -5.04 2.48
CA LEU A 19 0.06 -6.14 2.23
C LEU A 19 1.38 -5.96 3.01
N ILE A 20 1.89 -4.73 3.13
CA ILE A 20 3.06 -4.44 3.97
C ILE A 20 2.76 -4.79 5.43
N VAL A 21 1.62 -4.34 5.97
CA VAL A 21 1.23 -4.63 7.36
C VAL A 21 1.07 -6.14 7.58
N VAL A 22 0.41 -6.85 6.66
CA VAL A 22 0.23 -8.31 6.73
C VAL A 22 1.57 -9.03 6.65
N SER A 23 2.51 -8.55 5.83
CA SER A 23 3.85 -9.16 5.72
C SER A 23 4.65 -9.10 7.02
N TRP A 24 4.33 -8.16 7.92
CA TRP A 24 5.02 -7.99 9.19
C TRP A 24 4.47 -8.87 10.32
N LEU A 25 3.31 -9.51 10.12
CA LEU A 25 2.72 -10.36 11.14
C LEU A 25 3.59 -11.59 11.40
N PRO A 26 3.71 -12.11 12.64
CA PRO A 26 4.53 -13.28 12.94
C PRO A 26 3.85 -14.61 12.52
N ILE A 27 3.44 -14.72 11.26
CA ILE A 27 2.66 -15.86 10.73
C ILE A 27 3.42 -17.18 10.93
N ALA A 28 4.73 -17.20 10.64
CA ALA A 28 5.56 -18.38 10.82
C ALA A 28 5.51 -18.90 12.26
N GLN A 29 5.59 -18.01 13.25
CA GLN A 29 5.56 -18.37 14.67
C GLN A 29 4.20 -18.95 15.07
N VAL A 30 3.10 -18.35 14.59
CA VAL A 30 1.74 -18.83 14.86
C VAL A 30 1.52 -20.22 14.25
N VAL A 31 1.98 -20.44 13.01
CA VAL A 31 1.87 -21.74 12.34
C VAL A 31 2.67 -22.81 13.07
N ILE A 32 3.93 -22.54 13.42
CA ILE A 32 4.78 -23.49 14.14
C ILE A 32 4.19 -23.85 15.50
N TRP A 33 3.70 -22.84 16.24
CA TRP A 33 3.10 -23.06 17.56
C TRP A 33 1.82 -23.90 17.50
N THR A 34 0.95 -23.66 16.52
CA THR A 34 -0.33 -24.38 16.38
C THR A 34 -0.18 -25.79 15.79
N SER A 35 0.86 -26.04 14.99
CA SER A 35 1.11 -27.34 14.35
C SER A 35 2.02 -28.27 15.17
N GLY A 36 2.65 -27.76 16.24
CA GLY A 36 3.57 -28.55 17.07
C GLY A 36 4.84 -28.98 16.35
N LEU A 37 5.20 -28.30 15.25
CA LEU A 37 6.41 -28.60 14.49
C LEU A 37 7.66 -28.36 15.33
N SER A 38 8.63 -29.28 15.22
CA SER A 38 9.90 -29.21 15.95
C SER A 38 11.08 -29.60 15.06
N GLY A 39 12.28 -29.11 15.39
CA GLY A 39 13.52 -29.44 14.67
C GLY A 39 13.54 -28.89 13.24
N HIS A 40 14.16 -29.62 12.31
CA HIS A 40 14.38 -29.15 10.93
C HIS A 40 13.08 -28.79 10.19
N ALA A 41 11.97 -29.47 10.47
CA ALA A 41 10.68 -29.17 9.86
C ALA A 41 10.14 -27.77 10.25
N ALA A 42 10.43 -27.31 11.48
CA ALA A 42 10.06 -25.97 11.92
C ALA A 42 10.92 -24.89 11.23
N ASP A 43 12.22 -25.18 11.05
CA ASP A 43 13.16 -24.26 10.39
C ASP A 43 12.84 -24.09 8.90
N ASP A 44 12.58 -25.18 8.18
CA ASP A 44 12.17 -25.15 6.77
C ASP A 44 10.85 -24.40 6.58
N THR A 45 9.87 -24.69 7.44
CA THR A 45 8.56 -24.01 7.43
C THR A 45 8.72 -22.51 7.69
N ARG A 46 9.57 -22.13 8.65
CA ARG A 46 9.87 -20.73 8.96
C ARG A 46 10.48 -20.02 7.77
N LEU A 47 11.49 -20.63 7.13
CA LEU A 47 12.16 -20.05 5.98
C LEU A 47 11.20 -19.84 4.81
N TRP A 48 10.35 -20.83 4.54
CA TRP A 48 9.36 -20.76 3.46
C TRP A 48 8.32 -19.66 3.70
N ILE A 49 7.71 -19.61 4.88
CA ILE A 49 6.73 -18.58 5.24
C ILE A 49 7.37 -17.20 5.20
N TRP A 50 8.57 -17.05 5.76
CA TRP A 50 9.28 -15.78 5.76
C TRP A 50 9.59 -15.28 4.34
N SER A 51 9.95 -16.20 3.44
CA SER A 51 10.20 -15.88 2.02
C SER A 51 8.92 -15.38 1.33
N VAL A 52 7.80 -16.05 1.55
CA VAL A 52 6.49 -15.61 1.03
C VAL A 52 6.09 -14.26 1.61
N GLN A 53 6.28 -14.05 2.92
CA GLN A 53 5.97 -12.77 3.57
C GLN A 53 6.80 -11.63 2.98
N TRP A 54 8.10 -11.84 2.75
CA TRP A 54 8.94 -10.85 2.08
C TRP A 54 8.43 -10.48 0.68
N LEU A 55 8.06 -11.48 -0.12
CA LEU A 55 7.49 -11.25 -1.44
C LEU A 55 6.19 -10.43 -1.36
N VAL A 56 5.30 -10.77 -0.42
CA VAL A 56 4.07 -10.02 -0.16
C VAL A 56 4.37 -8.56 0.22
N GLY A 57 5.36 -8.33 1.09
CA GLY A 57 5.80 -6.99 1.48
C GLY A 57 6.31 -6.18 0.28
N PHE A 58 7.11 -6.78 -0.60
CA PHE A 58 7.58 -6.12 -1.83
C PHE A 58 6.45 -5.80 -2.81
N VAL A 59 5.49 -6.72 -2.98
CA VAL A 59 4.29 -6.46 -3.80
C VAL A 59 3.50 -5.29 -3.21
N GLY A 60 3.35 -5.26 -1.89
CA GLY A 60 2.70 -4.15 -1.17
C GLY A 60 3.40 -2.82 -1.42
N LEU A 61 4.73 -2.80 -1.31
CA LEU A 61 5.56 -1.63 -1.58
C LEU A 61 5.43 -1.15 -3.03
N ALA A 62 5.42 -2.06 -4.00
CA ALA A 62 5.25 -1.71 -5.40
C ALA A 62 3.87 -1.07 -5.66
N LEU A 63 2.80 -1.63 -5.10
CA LEU A 63 1.44 -1.10 -5.24
C LEU A 63 1.29 0.30 -4.61
N ALA A 64 1.80 0.47 -3.39
CA ALA A 64 1.80 1.77 -2.71
C ALA A 64 2.68 2.79 -3.45
N GLY A 65 3.83 2.35 -3.96
CA GLY A 65 4.78 3.17 -4.73
C GLY A 65 4.21 3.70 -6.03
N VAL A 66 3.39 2.92 -6.74
CA VAL A 66 2.69 3.37 -7.95
C VAL A 66 1.71 4.51 -7.63
N ALA A 67 0.98 4.43 -6.52
CA ALA A 67 0.10 5.51 -6.07
C ALA A 67 0.90 6.74 -5.62
N ALA A 68 2.00 6.55 -4.90
CA ALA A 68 2.92 7.61 -4.50
C ALA A 68 3.52 8.35 -5.70
N LYS A 69 3.94 7.64 -6.75
CA LYS A 69 4.48 8.26 -7.97
C LYS A 69 3.48 9.20 -8.64
N ALA A 70 2.19 8.80 -8.67
CA ALA A 70 1.14 9.66 -9.21
C ALA A 70 0.93 10.92 -8.35
N ALA A 71 0.95 10.78 -7.02
CA ALA A 71 0.84 11.90 -6.08
C ALA A 71 2.05 12.86 -6.17
N ILE A 72 3.28 12.33 -6.29
CA ILE A 72 4.51 13.12 -6.49
C ILE A 72 4.39 14.00 -7.74
N LYS A 73 3.90 13.43 -8.85
CA LYS A 73 3.76 14.16 -10.12
C LYS A 73 2.76 15.33 -10.00
N ALA A 74 1.78 15.25 -9.10
CA ALA A 74 0.77 16.27 -8.92
C ALA A 74 1.13 17.33 -7.87
N ALA A 75 1.67 16.93 -6.72
CA ALA A 75 1.86 17.80 -5.55
C ALA A 75 3.33 18.07 -5.17
N GLY A 76 4.28 17.35 -5.78
CA GLY A 76 5.70 17.40 -5.44
C GLY A 76 6.08 16.62 -4.18
N TRP A 77 7.37 16.34 -4.01
CA TRP A 77 7.90 15.48 -2.94
C TRP A 77 7.65 16.01 -1.52
N ARG A 78 7.60 17.33 -1.33
CA ARG A 78 7.46 17.97 -0.02
C ARG A 78 6.11 17.70 0.67
N LYS A 79 5.03 17.61 -0.10
CA LYS A 79 3.67 17.38 0.42
C LYS A 79 3.25 15.90 0.38
N LEU A 80 4.09 15.05 -0.20
CA LEU A 80 3.78 13.64 -0.45
C LEU A 80 3.31 12.87 0.81
N PRO A 81 3.98 12.94 1.97
CA PRO A 81 3.57 12.15 3.13
C PRO A 81 2.17 12.53 3.59
N ARG A 82 1.87 13.84 3.61
CA ARG A 82 0.56 14.36 4.02
C ARG A 82 -0.53 13.99 3.02
N THR A 83 -0.27 14.12 1.72
CA THR A 83 -1.23 13.76 0.66
C THR A 83 -1.52 12.25 0.66
N LEU A 84 -0.50 11.40 0.81
CA LEU A 84 -0.70 9.95 0.91
C LEU A 84 -1.46 9.57 2.17
N TRP A 85 -1.14 10.19 3.30
CA TRP A 85 -1.87 9.96 4.55
C TRP A 85 -3.33 10.36 4.44
N HIS A 86 -3.60 11.54 3.88
CA HIS A 86 -4.96 12.02 3.65
C HIS A 86 -5.70 11.09 2.69
N MET A 87 -5.09 10.74 1.55
CA MET A 87 -5.66 9.82 0.56
C MET A 87 -5.94 8.43 1.12
N PHE A 88 -5.07 7.92 2.00
CA PHE A 88 -5.28 6.65 2.68
C PHE A 88 -6.51 6.71 3.59
N TRP A 89 -6.63 7.75 4.41
CA TRP A 89 -7.72 7.93 5.37
C TRP A 89 -9.05 8.31 4.73
N THR A 90 -9.08 9.40 3.96
CA THR A 90 -10.31 9.96 3.40
C THR A 90 -10.74 9.28 2.11
N GLY A 91 -9.85 8.55 1.44
CA GLY A 91 -10.11 7.96 0.13
C GLY A 91 -10.23 8.99 -0.99
N HIS A 92 -9.89 10.26 -0.73
CA HIS A 92 -9.88 11.31 -1.74
C HIS A 92 -8.43 11.64 -2.09
N ALA A 93 -8.09 11.56 -3.37
CA ALA A 93 -6.87 12.19 -3.85
C ALA A 93 -7.14 13.69 -3.86
N ASP A 94 -6.31 14.49 -3.19
CA ASP A 94 -6.38 15.95 -3.27
C ASP A 94 -6.35 16.34 -4.76
N ALA A 95 -7.52 16.67 -5.31
CA ALA A 95 -7.60 17.24 -6.64
C ALA A 95 -6.77 18.52 -6.58
N ALA A 96 -5.81 18.66 -7.50
CA ALA A 96 -5.14 19.94 -7.69
C ALA A 96 -6.22 21.04 -7.70
N PRO A 97 -6.04 22.14 -6.95
CA PRO A 97 -7.05 23.19 -6.92
C PRO A 97 -7.38 23.56 -8.36
N LEU A 98 -8.66 23.47 -8.72
CA LEU A 98 -9.15 23.89 -10.04
C LEU A 98 -8.56 25.27 -10.31
N SER A 99 -7.85 25.42 -11.42
CA SER A 99 -7.38 26.73 -11.84
C SER A 99 -8.62 27.62 -11.93
N PRO A 100 -8.64 28.84 -11.38
CA PRO A 100 -9.78 29.75 -11.49
C PRO A 100 -10.23 30.00 -12.94
N MET A 101 -9.37 29.67 -13.91
CA MET A 101 -9.59 29.77 -15.36
C MET A 101 -10.45 28.63 -15.95
N ASP A 102 -10.75 27.56 -15.21
CA ASP A 102 -11.58 26.43 -15.66
C ASP A 102 -13.08 26.59 -15.32
N VAL A 103 -13.47 27.74 -14.74
CA VAL A 103 -14.88 28.08 -14.50
C VAL A 103 -15.46 28.69 -15.78
N PRO A 104 -16.42 28.02 -16.47
CA PRO A 104 -17.08 28.63 -17.62
C PRO A 104 -17.82 29.91 -17.19
N PRO A 105 -17.81 30.97 -18.01
CA PRO A 105 -18.53 32.21 -17.69
C PRO A 105 -20.03 31.94 -17.51
N PRO A 106 -20.72 32.76 -16.68
CA PRO A 106 -22.13 32.56 -16.32
C PRO A 106 -23.08 32.58 -17.52
#